data_AF-A0A7Y5W0R8-F1
#
_entry.id   AF-A0A7Y5W0R8-F1
#
_cell.length_a   1.000
_cell.length_b   1.000
_cell.length_c   1.000
_cell.angle_alpha   90.00
_cell.angle_beta   90.00
_cell.angle_gamma   90.00
#
_symmetry.space_group_name_H-M   'P 1'
#
loop_
_entity.id
_entity.type
_entity.pdbx_description
1 polymer ?
#
loop_
_entity_poly.entity_id
_entity_poly.type
_entity_poly.pdbx_seq_one_letter_code
_entity_poly.pdbx_strand_id
1 'polypeptide(L)'
;MIGNCPVFPADNAWNMRVDSLPVDSRSSAYVASINSSGGNGFLHADFGSDPTYGIPYVVVPGTQPMVPIVFNEYGDESDPGPYPVPLNAPVEAGGDKHVLVVQQDACKLYELYHAVRSGAGWSAGSGAVFDLRSNALRPDGWTSADAAGLPILPGLVRYEEVAAGRIDHALRFTVSRTQRGYIHPATHFASSSTDPNLPPMGLRLRLKPGFDISGYHGQARVILEALKTYGMIVADNGSSWFITGATDSRWNDDDLDQLKTVPGSAFEAVTTGSIQR
;
A
#
# COMPACT_ATOMS: atom_id res chain seq x y z
N MET A 1 -11.26 0.76 -11.12
CA MET A 1 -10.58 0.45 -12.42
C MET A 1 -9.51 1.49 -12.63
N ILE A 2 -8.37 1.12 -13.22
CA ILE A 2 -7.32 2.08 -13.65
C ILE A 2 -7.19 1.95 -15.16
N GLY A 3 -7.59 3.01 -15.87
CA GLY A 3 -7.91 2.88 -17.30
C GLY A 3 -8.95 1.78 -17.51
N ASN A 4 -8.64 0.81 -18.37
CA ASN A 4 -9.51 -0.34 -18.68
C ASN A 4 -9.21 -1.58 -17.82
N CYS A 5 -8.40 -1.45 -16.76
CA CYS A 5 -7.97 -2.59 -15.95
C CYS A 5 -8.68 -2.66 -14.60
N PRO A 6 -9.13 -3.86 -14.19
CA PRO A 6 -9.51 -4.08 -12.79
C PRO A 6 -8.30 -3.85 -11.90
N VAL A 7 -8.55 -3.64 -10.61
CA VAL A 7 -7.51 -3.63 -9.58
C VAL A 7 -7.78 -4.86 -8.73
N PHE A 8 -7.32 -6.00 -9.25
CA PHE A 8 -7.58 -7.34 -8.76
C PHE A 8 -9.05 -7.83 -8.86
N PRO A 9 -9.26 -9.16 -8.82
CA PRO A 9 -10.58 -9.77 -8.65
C PRO A 9 -11.31 -9.29 -7.39
N ALA A 10 -12.64 -9.42 -7.36
CA ALA A 10 -13.45 -9.00 -6.21
C ALA A 10 -13.19 -9.83 -4.94
N ASP A 11 -12.75 -11.09 -5.10
CA ASP A 11 -12.35 -11.99 -4.02
C ASP A 11 -10.88 -11.85 -3.62
N ASN A 12 -10.16 -10.88 -4.19
CA ASN A 12 -8.80 -10.56 -3.78
C ASN A 12 -8.78 -9.93 -2.38
N ALA A 13 -7.74 -10.22 -1.59
CA ALA A 13 -7.57 -9.67 -0.25
C ALA A 13 -7.60 -8.13 -0.18
N TRP A 14 -7.22 -7.41 -1.24
CA TRP A 14 -7.39 -5.95 -1.32
C TRP A 14 -8.87 -5.54 -1.38
N ASN A 15 -9.70 -6.28 -2.09
CA ASN A 15 -11.11 -5.97 -2.35
C ASN A 15 -12.07 -6.68 -1.38
N MET A 16 -11.57 -7.53 -0.49
CA MET A 16 -12.39 -8.19 0.53
C MET A 16 -12.76 -7.22 1.66
N ARG A 17 -14.05 -7.22 1.99
CA ARG A 17 -14.57 -6.58 3.20
C ARG A 17 -14.08 -7.28 4.45
N VAL A 18 -13.83 -6.50 5.48
CA VAL A 18 -13.31 -6.99 6.76
C VAL A 18 -14.14 -6.53 7.97
N ASP A 19 -15.21 -5.77 7.75
CA ASP A 19 -16.05 -5.18 8.80
C ASP A 19 -16.82 -6.20 9.64
N SER A 20 -16.99 -7.43 9.15
CA SER A 20 -17.60 -8.55 9.87
C SER A 20 -16.60 -9.59 10.38
N LEU A 21 -15.30 -9.43 10.11
CA LEU A 21 -14.29 -10.39 10.57
C LEU A 21 -14.11 -10.33 12.10
N PRO A 22 -13.74 -11.46 12.74
CA PRO A 22 -13.44 -11.46 14.16
C PRO A 22 -12.22 -10.58 14.46
N VAL A 23 -12.27 -9.89 15.59
CA VAL A 23 -11.13 -9.13 16.12
C VAL A 23 -10.05 -10.11 16.54
N ASP A 24 -8.81 -9.82 16.15
CA ASP A 24 -7.68 -10.64 16.53
C ASP A 24 -7.44 -10.57 18.04
N SER A 25 -7.19 -11.71 18.67
CA SER A 25 -6.94 -11.80 20.11
C SER A 25 -5.75 -10.95 20.59
N ARG A 26 -4.80 -10.63 19.69
CA ARG A 26 -3.62 -9.79 19.97
C ARG A 26 -3.81 -8.34 19.52
N SER A 27 -4.99 -7.96 19.05
CA SER A 27 -5.30 -6.61 18.53
C SER A 27 -4.83 -5.48 19.45
N SER A 28 -5.10 -5.57 20.76
CA SER A 28 -4.66 -4.56 21.73
C SER A 28 -3.13 -4.47 21.85
N ALA A 29 -2.42 -5.60 21.78
CA ALA A 29 -0.95 -5.63 21.83
C ALA A 29 -0.34 -5.02 20.55
N TYR A 30 -0.89 -5.36 19.38
CA TYR A 30 -0.44 -4.78 18.11
C TYR A 30 -0.64 -3.25 18.11
N VAL A 31 -1.85 -2.77 18.42
CA VAL A 31 -2.16 -1.34 18.45
C VAL A 31 -1.29 -0.59 19.47
N ALA A 32 -1.07 -1.17 20.66
CA ALA A 32 -0.18 -0.57 21.66
C ALA A 32 1.26 -0.45 21.14
N SER A 33 1.78 -1.49 20.47
CA SER A 33 3.14 -1.49 19.93
C SER A 33 3.34 -0.49 18.79
N ILE A 34 2.33 -0.32 17.93
CA ILE A 34 2.33 0.66 16.83
C ILE A 34 2.31 2.08 17.43
N ASN A 35 1.43 2.34 18.41
CA ASN A 35 1.34 3.65 19.08
C ASN A 35 2.61 4.02 19.84
N SER A 36 3.36 3.04 20.34
CA SER A 36 4.62 3.29 21.06
C SER A 36 5.84 3.39 20.17
N SER A 37 5.71 3.23 18.84
CA SER A 37 6.83 3.10 17.92
C SER A 37 6.64 3.98 16.68
N GLY A 38 7.34 5.11 16.60
CA GLY A 38 7.27 6.03 15.45
C GLY A 38 5.93 6.74 15.30
N GLY A 39 5.90 7.81 14.51
CA GLY A 39 4.71 8.66 14.35
C GLY A 39 4.28 9.34 15.66
N ASN A 40 3.02 9.81 15.69
CA ASN A 40 2.43 10.51 16.84
C ASN A 40 1.23 9.77 17.45
N GLY A 41 0.92 8.54 17.01
CA GLY A 41 -0.22 7.75 17.47
C GLY A 41 -1.56 8.10 16.83
N PHE A 42 -1.56 8.88 15.74
CA PHE A 42 -2.75 9.24 14.98
C PHE A 42 -2.58 8.87 13.50
N LEU A 43 -3.70 8.58 12.83
CA LEU A 43 -3.73 8.37 11.38
C LEU A 43 -3.14 9.57 10.65
N HIS A 44 -2.36 9.33 9.62
CA HIS A 44 -1.73 10.37 8.82
C HIS A 44 -1.89 10.07 7.34
N ALA A 45 -2.39 11.04 6.56
CA ALA A 45 -2.36 10.97 5.11
C ALA A 45 -0.99 11.44 4.62
N ASP A 46 -0.21 10.54 4.04
CA ASP A 46 1.09 10.82 3.44
C ASP A 46 0.94 11.15 1.94
N PHE A 47 0.00 12.04 1.65
CA PHE A 47 -0.34 12.60 0.35
C PHE A 47 -1.19 13.86 0.56
N GLY A 48 -1.29 14.72 -0.45
CA GLY A 48 -2.08 15.95 -0.38
C GLY A 48 -1.94 16.79 -1.65
N SER A 49 -2.38 18.05 -1.57
CA SER A 49 -2.48 18.93 -2.74
C SER A 49 -1.11 19.34 -3.32
N ASP A 50 -0.06 19.32 -2.49
CA ASP A 50 1.31 19.50 -2.95
C ASP A 50 1.79 18.23 -3.69
N PRO A 51 2.06 18.31 -5.01
CA PRO A 51 2.39 17.15 -5.82
C PRO A 51 3.83 16.65 -5.59
N THR A 52 4.58 17.25 -4.66
CA THR A 52 5.94 16.80 -4.33
C THR A 52 5.98 15.62 -3.35
N TYR A 53 4.83 15.14 -2.87
CA TYR A 53 4.71 13.91 -2.08
C TYR A 53 3.47 13.09 -2.47
N GLY A 54 3.30 11.93 -1.83
CA GLY A 54 2.47 10.84 -2.37
C GLY A 54 3.19 10.08 -3.49
N ILE A 55 2.57 8.99 -3.95
CA ILE A 55 3.21 8.06 -4.90
C ILE A 55 2.58 8.23 -6.28
N PRO A 56 3.30 8.79 -7.27
CA PRO A 56 2.77 8.95 -8.61
C PRO A 56 2.74 7.61 -9.35
N TYR A 57 1.82 7.49 -10.31
CA TYR A 57 1.76 6.36 -11.23
C TYR A 57 1.43 6.83 -12.64
N VAL A 58 1.74 6.00 -13.64
CA VAL A 58 1.36 6.26 -15.03
C VAL A 58 0.69 5.05 -15.66
N VAL A 59 -0.26 5.32 -16.54
CA VAL A 59 -0.95 4.30 -17.34
C VAL A 59 -0.43 4.38 -18.77
N VAL A 60 0.03 3.26 -19.32
CA VAL A 60 0.65 3.18 -20.64
C VAL A 60 -0.11 2.21 -21.54
N PRO A 61 -0.15 2.41 -22.87
CA PRO A 61 -0.80 1.46 -23.77
C PRO A 61 -0.07 0.10 -23.78
N GLY A 62 -0.74 -0.97 -24.23
CA GLY A 62 -0.10 -2.28 -24.40
C GLY A 62 1.09 -2.26 -25.38
N THR A 63 1.18 -1.25 -26.24
CA THR A 63 2.27 -1.02 -27.20
C THR A 63 3.47 -0.26 -26.62
N GLN A 64 3.45 0.10 -25.33
CA GLN A 64 4.59 0.78 -24.69
C GLN A 64 5.87 -0.05 -24.83
N PRO A 65 6.95 0.50 -25.42
CA PRO A 65 8.21 -0.20 -25.56
C PRO A 65 8.75 -0.70 -24.22
N MET A 66 9.20 -1.95 -24.21
CA MET A 66 9.93 -2.55 -23.10
C MET A 66 11.34 -1.95 -23.02
N VAL A 67 11.78 -1.61 -21.82
CA VAL A 67 13.13 -1.08 -21.55
C VAL A 67 13.89 -1.99 -20.58
N PRO A 68 15.23 -2.07 -20.69
CA PRO A 68 16.04 -2.84 -19.75
C PRO A 68 15.86 -2.36 -18.31
N ILE A 69 15.79 -3.31 -17.38
CA ILE A 69 15.81 -3.05 -15.94
C ILE A 69 17.01 -3.78 -15.36
N VAL A 70 17.82 -3.09 -14.57
CA VAL A 70 18.96 -3.66 -13.86
C VAL A 70 18.71 -3.53 -12.36
N PHE A 71 18.72 -4.66 -11.66
CA PHE A 71 18.56 -4.68 -10.21
C PHE A 71 19.90 -4.62 -9.49
N ASN A 72 20.01 -3.78 -8.46
CA ASN A 72 21.25 -3.56 -7.70
C ASN A 72 21.14 -3.88 -6.20
N GLU A 73 19.98 -4.30 -5.70
CA GLU A 73 19.77 -4.69 -4.30
C GLU A 73 19.12 -6.07 -4.19
N TYR A 74 17.81 -6.18 -4.45
CA TYR A 74 16.99 -7.38 -4.28
C TYR A 74 16.70 -8.07 -5.62
N GLY A 75 17.72 -8.22 -6.46
CA GLY A 75 17.56 -8.73 -7.83
C GLY A 75 17.15 -10.21 -7.90
N ASP A 76 17.53 -11.00 -6.90
CA ASP A 76 17.16 -12.41 -6.72
C ASP A 76 15.72 -12.62 -6.21
N GLU A 77 15.10 -11.57 -5.68
CA GLU A 77 13.70 -11.51 -5.26
C GLU A 77 12.84 -10.63 -6.19
N SER A 78 13.37 -10.28 -7.37
CA SER A 78 12.69 -9.44 -8.37
C SER A 78 12.23 -10.24 -9.58
N ASP A 79 11.13 -9.80 -10.20
CA ASP A 79 10.73 -10.36 -11.49
C ASP A 79 11.72 -9.92 -12.57
N PRO A 80 12.13 -10.80 -13.50
CA PRO A 80 13.10 -10.42 -14.52
C PRO A 80 12.50 -9.42 -15.53
N GLY A 81 13.27 -8.38 -15.85
CA GLY A 81 12.95 -7.44 -16.94
C GLY A 81 13.07 -8.08 -18.34
N PRO A 82 12.79 -7.31 -19.41
CA PRO A 82 12.51 -5.87 -19.44
C PRO A 82 11.06 -5.50 -19.10
N TYR A 83 10.82 -4.24 -18.72
CA TYR A 83 9.49 -3.71 -18.33
C TYR A 83 9.02 -2.56 -19.24
N PRO A 84 7.71 -2.29 -19.36
CA PRO A 84 7.18 -1.21 -20.18
C PRO A 84 7.20 0.14 -19.43
N VAL A 85 8.32 0.47 -18.76
CA VAL A 85 8.45 1.70 -17.96
C VAL A 85 9.00 2.83 -18.84
N PRO A 86 8.20 3.87 -19.18
CA PRO A 86 8.68 5.00 -19.97
C PRO A 86 9.89 5.68 -19.30
N LEU A 87 10.86 6.19 -20.07
CA LEU A 87 12.02 6.89 -19.51
C LEU A 87 11.69 8.23 -18.84
N ASN A 88 10.46 8.72 -19.02
CA ASN A 88 9.87 9.88 -18.37
C ASN A 88 8.78 9.49 -17.36
N ALA A 89 8.70 8.22 -16.94
CA ALA A 89 7.81 7.81 -15.88
C ALA A 89 8.06 8.67 -14.62
N PRO A 90 7.01 9.12 -13.93
CA PRO A 90 7.19 9.88 -12.70
C PRO A 90 7.85 8.99 -11.64
N VAL A 91 8.76 9.59 -10.88
CA VAL A 91 9.44 8.94 -9.76
C VAL A 91 8.95 9.62 -8.50
N GLU A 92 8.55 8.82 -7.52
CA GLU A 92 8.23 9.32 -6.18
C GLU A 92 9.36 10.20 -5.63
N ALA A 93 8.99 11.26 -4.92
CA ALA A 93 9.94 12.05 -4.16
C ALA A 93 10.52 11.25 -2.96
N GLY A 94 11.47 11.83 -2.25
CA GLY A 94 12.08 11.16 -1.10
C GLY A 94 13.06 10.05 -1.49
N GLY A 95 13.28 9.11 -0.56
CA GLY A 95 14.34 8.10 -0.62
C GLY A 95 13.98 6.85 -1.40
N ASP A 96 12.73 6.40 -1.34
CA ASP A 96 12.33 5.11 -1.92
C ASP A 96 12.21 5.16 -3.44
N LYS A 97 11.95 6.33 -4.02
CA LYS A 97 11.96 6.53 -5.48
C LYS A 97 11.11 5.50 -6.22
N HIS A 98 9.90 5.24 -5.74
CA HIS A 98 9.00 4.31 -6.41
C HIS A 98 8.63 4.77 -7.82
N VAL A 99 8.53 3.82 -8.75
CA VAL A 99 7.98 4.04 -10.11
C VAL A 99 6.91 3.00 -10.38
N LEU A 100 5.65 3.44 -10.53
CA LEU A 100 4.50 2.57 -10.73
C LEU A 100 3.91 2.75 -12.14
N VAL A 101 3.80 1.65 -12.89
CA VAL A 101 3.30 1.66 -14.27
C VAL A 101 2.23 0.60 -14.47
N VAL A 102 1.05 1.02 -14.91
CA VAL A 102 0.00 0.10 -15.37
C VAL A 102 0.03 0.02 -16.88
N GLN A 103 0.32 -1.17 -17.42
CA GLN A 103 0.19 -1.44 -18.85
C GLN A 103 -1.25 -1.86 -19.17
N GLN A 104 -1.91 -1.08 -20.02
CA GLN A 104 -3.23 -1.38 -20.55
C GLN A 104 -3.21 -2.64 -21.41
N ASP A 105 -4.40 -3.19 -21.69
CA ASP A 105 -4.65 -4.44 -22.42
C ASP A 105 -4.26 -5.71 -21.66
N ALA A 106 -2.98 -5.81 -21.26
CA ALA A 106 -2.47 -6.89 -20.43
C ALA A 106 -2.95 -6.78 -18.97
N CYS A 107 -3.25 -5.58 -18.50
CA CYS A 107 -3.59 -5.29 -17.10
C CYS A 107 -2.54 -5.79 -16.13
N LYS A 108 -1.29 -5.47 -16.47
CA LYS A 108 -0.13 -5.73 -15.61
C LYS A 108 0.32 -4.43 -14.96
N LEU A 109 0.62 -4.53 -13.67
CA LEU A 109 1.22 -3.50 -12.86
C LEU A 109 2.71 -3.83 -12.69
N TYR A 110 3.56 -2.86 -12.99
CA TYR A 110 5.01 -2.93 -12.85
C TYR A 110 5.41 -1.88 -11.82
N GLU A 111 6.12 -2.31 -10.77
CA GLU A 111 6.54 -1.43 -9.69
C GLU A 111 8.04 -1.60 -9.45
N LEU A 112 8.75 -0.48 -9.33
CA LEU A 112 10.18 -0.43 -9.03
C LEU A 112 10.40 0.30 -7.71
N TYR A 113 11.34 -0.22 -6.92
CA TYR A 113 11.90 0.46 -5.73
C TYR A 113 13.30 0.99 -6.04
N HIS A 114 13.67 2.12 -5.42
CA HIS A 114 14.94 2.82 -5.57
C HIS A 114 15.31 3.07 -7.04
N ALA A 115 14.31 3.49 -7.83
CA ALA A 115 14.43 3.58 -9.27
C ALA A 115 15.18 4.85 -9.72
N VAL A 116 16.20 4.66 -10.55
CA VAL A 116 16.96 5.73 -11.18
C VAL A 116 17.11 5.44 -12.66
N ARG A 117 16.78 6.41 -13.51
CA ARG A 117 16.97 6.29 -14.96
C ARG A 117 18.45 6.03 -15.27
N SER A 118 18.72 5.00 -16.08
CA SER A 118 20.06 4.60 -16.48
C SER A 118 20.11 4.30 -17.99
N GLY A 119 20.74 5.19 -18.75
CA GLY A 119 20.85 5.06 -20.21
C GLY A 119 19.48 4.94 -20.89
N ALA A 120 19.26 3.80 -21.55
CA ALA A 120 18.03 3.46 -22.26
C ALA A 120 17.00 2.70 -21.38
N GLY A 121 17.23 2.58 -20.08
CA GLY A 121 16.37 1.86 -19.14
C GLY A 121 16.45 2.41 -17.72
N TRP A 122 16.33 1.52 -16.74
CA TRP A 122 16.29 1.85 -15.31
C TRP A 122 17.25 0.97 -14.51
N SER A 123 17.91 1.56 -13.52
CA SER A 123 18.50 0.85 -12.38
C SER A 123 17.50 0.93 -11.23
N ALA A 124 17.27 -0.17 -10.51
CA ALA A 124 16.33 -0.20 -9.40
C ALA A 124 16.84 -1.14 -8.30
N GLY A 125 16.47 -0.89 -7.05
CA GLY A 125 16.75 -1.80 -5.93
C GLY A 125 16.02 -3.13 -6.13
N SER A 126 14.73 -3.06 -6.43
CA SER A 126 13.88 -4.23 -6.73
C SER A 126 12.85 -3.91 -7.81
N GLY A 127 12.20 -4.95 -8.33
CA GLY A 127 11.06 -4.80 -9.23
C GLY A 127 10.08 -5.96 -9.17
N ALA A 128 8.78 -5.63 -9.17
CA ALA A 128 7.71 -6.61 -9.08
C ALA A 128 6.66 -6.39 -10.18
N VAL A 129 6.12 -7.49 -10.70
CA VAL A 129 5.05 -7.50 -11.70
C VAL A 129 3.83 -8.21 -11.17
N PHE A 130 2.68 -7.54 -11.21
CA PHE A 130 1.41 -8.08 -10.76
C PHE A 130 0.41 -8.14 -11.91
N ASP A 131 -0.27 -9.28 -12.07
CA ASP A 131 -1.44 -9.38 -12.94
C ASP A 131 -2.67 -8.89 -12.17
N LEU A 132 -3.21 -7.75 -12.57
CA LEU A 132 -4.36 -7.13 -11.92
C LEU A 132 -5.68 -7.90 -12.16
N ARG A 133 -5.65 -9.02 -12.89
CA ARG A 133 -6.78 -9.95 -13.05
C ARG A 133 -6.62 -11.22 -12.21
N SER A 134 -5.57 -11.34 -11.42
CA SER A 134 -5.21 -12.56 -10.69
C SER A 134 -5.18 -12.36 -9.18
N ASN A 135 -5.39 -13.46 -8.45
CA ASN A 135 -5.15 -13.56 -7.01
C ASN A 135 -3.79 -14.21 -6.69
N ALA A 136 -2.97 -14.46 -7.70
CA ALA A 136 -1.63 -15.03 -7.51
C ALA A 136 -0.78 -14.11 -6.64
N LEU A 137 -0.16 -14.71 -5.61
CA LEU A 137 0.81 -14.04 -4.76
C LEU A 137 2.20 -14.13 -5.38
N ARG A 138 3.12 -13.30 -4.90
CA ARG A 138 4.56 -13.50 -5.14
C ARG A 138 5.02 -14.80 -4.46
N PRO A 139 6.19 -15.35 -4.83
CA PRO A 139 6.77 -16.45 -4.06
C PRO A 139 6.98 -16.08 -2.59
N ASP A 140 6.77 -17.04 -1.70
CA ASP A 140 7.02 -16.85 -0.27
C ASP A 140 8.50 -16.52 -0.02
N GLY A 141 8.72 -15.53 0.83
CA GLY A 141 10.04 -14.96 1.11
C GLY A 141 10.50 -13.90 0.13
N TRP A 142 9.76 -13.59 -0.94
CA TRP A 142 10.15 -12.55 -1.89
C TRP A 142 9.53 -11.20 -1.53
N THR A 143 10.38 -10.18 -1.41
CA THR A 143 9.99 -8.78 -1.35
C THR A 143 9.41 -8.28 -2.68
N SER A 144 9.01 -7.01 -2.74
CA SER A 144 8.56 -6.33 -3.94
C SER A 144 9.10 -4.88 -3.97
N ALA A 145 8.42 -3.97 -4.66
CA ALA A 145 8.65 -2.54 -4.44
C ALA A 145 8.16 -2.09 -3.05
N ASP A 146 7.21 -2.82 -2.44
CA ASP A 146 6.78 -2.69 -1.04
C ASP A 146 7.44 -3.79 -0.19
N ALA A 147 7.84 -3.49 1.05
CA ALA A 147 8.63 -4.44 1.84
C ALA A 147 7.89 -5.74 2.24
N ALA A 148 6.56 -5.73 2.29
CA ALA A 148 5.75 -6.93 2.56
C ALA A 148 5.62 -7.90 1.37
N GLY A 149 6.21 -7.59 0.22
CA GLY A 149 5.97 -8.33 -1.03
C GLY A 149 4.62 -8.02 -1.68
N LEU A 150 4.00 -6.91 -1.27
CA LEU A 150 2.69 -6.47 -1.73
C LEU A 150 2.79 -5.46 -2.87
N PRO A 151 1.77 -5.36 -3.74
CA PRO A 151 1.70 -4.27 -4.70
C PRO A 151 1.35 -2.93 -4.00
N ILE A 152 1.99 -1.84 -4.40
CA ILE A 152 1.78 -0.50 -3.83
C ILE A 152 0.48 0.13 -4.36
N LEU A 153 0.34 0.23 -5.69
CA LEU A 153 -0.76 0.95 -6.36
C LEU A 153 -2.17 0.50 -5.89
N PRO A 154 -2.45 -0.80 -5.68
CA PRO A 154 -3.74 -1.27 -5.18
C PRO A 154 -4.06 -0.80 -3.76
N GLY A 155 -3.06 -0.47 -2.96
CA GLY A 155 -3.23 0.05 -1.60
C GLY A 155 -3.27 1.59 -1.51
N LEU A 156 -3.04 2.32 -2.60
CA LEU A 156 -3.06 3.78 -2.57
C LEU A 156 -4.48 4.33 -2.52
N VAL A 157 -4.68 5.38 -1.72
CA VAL A 157 -5.84 6.27 -1.85
C VAL A 157 -5.74 7.03 -3.17
N ARG A 158 -6.76 6.96 -4.04
CA ARG A 158 -6.76 7.67 -5.34
C ARG A 158 -7.87 8.72 -5.40
N TYR A 159 -7.56 9.86 -6.01
CA TYR A 159 -8.46 11.01 -6.04
C TYR A 159 -9.79 10.69 -6.72
N GLU A 160 -9.75 9.97 -7.83
CA GLU A 160 -10.95 9.62 -8.59
C GLU A 160 -11.95 8.79 -7.78
N GLU A 161 -11.47 7.92 -6.89
CA GLU A 161 -12.32 7.10 -6.02
C GLU A 161 -12.95 7.92 -4.91
N VAL A 162 -12.14 8.79 -4.28
CA VAL A 162 -12.63 9.72 -3.26
C VAL A 162 -13.65 10.71 -3.85
N ALA A 163 -13.38 11.25 -5.04
CA ALA A 163 -14.29 12.12 -5.76
C ALA A 163 -15.59 11.41 -6.19
N ALA A 164 -15.52 10.10 -6.46
CA ALA A 164 -16.69 9.25 -6.69
C ALA A 164 -17.44 8.87 -5.40
N GLY A 165 -16.92 9.26 -4.23
CA GLY A 165 -17.56 9.07 -2.93
C GLY A 165 -17.35 7.69 -2.31
N ARG A 166 -16.47 6.84 -2.87
CA ARG A 166 -16.19 5.51 -2.30
C ARG A 166 -14.84 4.96 -2.73
N ILE A 167 -14.17 4.27 -1.81
CA ILE A 167 -13.01 3.44 -2.09
C ILE A 167 -13.43 2.00 -1.77
N ASP A 168 -13.36 1.12 -2.78
CA ASP A 168 -13.86 -0.26 -2.68
C ASP A 168 -12.74 -1.29 -2.37
N HIS A 169 -11.66 -0.84 -1.74
CA HIS A 169 -10.49 -1.67 -1.42
C HIS A 169 -9.80 -1.22 -0.13
N ALA A 170 -8.91 -2.07 0.38
CA ALA A 170 -8.06 -1.76 1.52
C ALA A 170 -6.99 -0.74 1.16
N LEU A 171 -6.55 0.01 2.16
CA LEU A 171 -5.41 0.90 2.03
C LEU A 171 -4.12 0.20 2.49
N ARG A 172 -2.97 0.61 1.96
CA ARG A 172 -1.68 0.26 2.57
C ARG A 172 -1.33 1.28 3.63
N PHE A 173 -0.67 0.83 4.69
CA PHE A 173 -0.10 1.73 5.69
C PHE A 173 1.23 1.18 6.23
N THR A 174 2.00 2.06 6.86
CA THR A 174 3.31 1.69 7.42
C THR A 174 3.29 1.68 8.95
N VAL A 175 4.21 0.89 9.51
CA VAL A 175 4.45 0.80 10.96
C VAL A 175 5.96 0.78 11.23
N SER A 176 6.41 1.46 12.28
CA SER A 176 7.86 1.61 12.50
C SER A 176 8.59 0.31 12.83
N ARG A 177 7.89 -0.67 13.41
CA ARG A 177 8.46 -1.95 13.83
C ARG A 177 7.50 -3.09 13.53
N THR A 178 8.01 -4.15 12.94
CA THR A 178 7.29 -5.41 12.66
C THR A 178 7.99 -6.61 13.28
N GLN A 179 7.29 -7.73 13.38
CA GLN A 179 7.90 -9.02 13.70
C GLN A 179 8.44 -9.71 12.43
N ARG A 180 9.32 -10.69 12.62
CA ARG A 180 9.84 -11.61 11.60
C ARG A 180 8.77 -12.63 11.23
N GLY A 181 7.76 -12.16 10.50
CA GLY A 181 6.68 -12.97 9.98
C GLY A 181 5.66 -12.12 9.22
N TYR A 182 4.85 -12.80 8.41
CA TYR A 182 3.84 -12.17 7.57
C TYR A 182 2.55 -12.98 7.53
N ILE A 183 1.44 -12.33 7.17
CA ILE A 183 0.14 -12.95 6.91
C ILE A 183 -0.19 -12.71 5.44
N HIS A 184 -0.57 -13.75 4.70
CA HIS A 184 -1.00 -13.57 3.31
C HIS A 184 -2.14 -12.53 3.19
N PRO A 185 -2.12 -11.67 2.16
CA PRO A 185 -1.37 -11.80 0.91
C PRO A 185 0.09 -11.32 0.95
N ALA A 186 0.60 -10.81 2.09
CA ALA A 186 2.02 -10.53 2.20
C ALA A 186 2.83 -11.83 2.06
N THR A 187 4.02 -11.72 1.51
CA THR A 187 4.93 -12.84 1.23
C THR A 187 6.30 -12.64 1.87
N HIS A 188 6.54 -11.47 2.46
CA HIS A 188 7.85 -11.10 2.99
C HIS A 188 7.76 -10.34 4.33
N PHE A 189 8.84 -10.34 5.10
CA PHE A 189 9.00 -9.61 6.35
C PHE A 189 10.27 -8.75 6.30
N ALA A 190 10.24 -7.55 6.89
CA ALA A 190 11.38 -6.63 6.90
C ALA A 190 12.04 -6.46 8.28
N SER A 191 11.95 -7.49 9.12
CA SER A 191 12.42 -7.43 10.51
C SER A 191 13.02 -8.76 10.96
N SER A 192 14.01 -8.69 11.85
CA SER A 192 14.57 -9.86 12.55
C SER A 192 13.92 -10.12 13.91
N SER A 193 13.05 -9.22 14.40
CA SER A 193 12.46 -9.32 15.73
C SER A 193 11.43 -10.44 15.82
N THR A 194 11.52 -11.30 16.83
CA THR A 194 10.53 -12.37 17.06
C THR A 194 9.48 -12.01 18.12
N ASP A 195 9.41 -10.73 18.54
CA ASP A 195 8.43 -10.28 19.53
C ASP A 195 7.00 -10.43 18.96
N PRO A 196 6.17 -11.31 19.53
CA PRO A 196 4.84 -11.55 19.00
C PRO A 196 3.89 -10.35 19.21
N ASN A 197 4.27 -9.34 19.99
CA ASN A 197 3.49 -8.11 20.18
C ASN A 197 3.68 -7.12 19.03
N LEU A 198 4.72 -7.26 18.21
CA LEU A 198 4.89 -6.43 17.01
C LEU A 198 3.99 -6.95 15.89
N PRO A 199 3.40 -6.07 15.06
CA PRO A 199 2.58 -6.51 13.94
C PRO A 199 3.42 -7.29 12.91
N PRO A 200 2.91 -8.40 12.34
CA PRO A 200 3.51 -8.99 11.14
C PRO A 200 3.20 -8.13 9.91
N MET A 201 4.00 -8.26 8.86
CA MET A 201 3.60 -7.76 7.54
C MET A 201 2.30 -8.43 7.09
N GLY A 202 1.46 -7.72 6.34
CA GLY A 202 0.15 -8.23 5.93
C GLY A 202 -0.93 -8.22 7.02
N LEU A 203 -0.63 -7.81 8.26
CA LEU A 203 -1.64 -7.66 9.30
C LEU A 203 -2.72 -6.67 8.84
N ARG A 204 -3.99 -7.08 8.96
CA ARG A 204 -5.14 -6.26 8.58
C ARG A 204 -5.69 -5.53 9.81
N LEU A 205 -5.76 -4.21 9.73
CA LEU A 205 -6.45 -3.36 10.71
C LEU A 205 -7.69 -2.76 10.08
N ARG A 206 -8.75 -2.57 10.85
CA ARG A 206 -9.92 -1.78 10.44
C ARG A 206 -10.21 -0.69 11.44
N LEU A 207 -10.83 0.39 10.98
CA LEU A 207 -11.45 1.37 11.87
C LEU A 207 -12.62 0.71 12.58
N LYS A 208 -12.72 0.85 13.91
CA LYS A 208 -13.78 0.21 14.70
C LYS A 208 -15.17 0.60 14.19
N PRO A 209 -16.12 -0.34 14.09
CA PRO A 209 -17.49 -0.03 13.66
C PRO A 209 -18.13 1.09 14.49
N GLY A 210 -17.86 1.11 15.81
CA GLY A 210 -18.40 2.09 16.75
C GLY A 210 -17.64 3.43 16.83
N PHE A 211 -16.53 3.63 16.09
CA PHE A 211 -15.89 4.94 16.04
C PHE A 211 -16.79 5.91 15.27
N ASP A 212 -17.19 7.02 15.89
CA ASP A 212 -18.08 7.98 15.24
C ASP A 212 -17.33 8.80 14.18
N ILE A 213 -17.84 8.74 12.95
CA ILE A 213 -17.30 9.49 11.81
C ILE A 213 -18.25 10.61 11.34
N SER A 214 -19.34 10.86 12.08
CA SER A 214 -20.37 11.83 11.69
C SER A 214 -19.85 13.28 11.63
N GLY A 215 -18.83 13.61 12.44
CA GLY A 215 -18.16 14.91 12.43
C GLY A 215 -17.16 15.11 11.30
N TYR A 216 -16.80 14.04 10.56
CA TYR A 216 -15.90 14.12 9.43
C TYR A 216 -16.68 14.40 8.15
N HIS A 217 -16.05 15.10 7.22
CA HIS A 217 -16.66 15.51 5.95
C HIS A 217 -15.67 15.40 4.81
N GLY A 218 -16.17 15.66 3.60
CA GLY A 218 -15.37 15.70 2.38
C GLY A 218 -14.54 14.42 2.16
N GLN A 219 -13.29 14.61 1.76
CA GLN A 219 -12.38 13.53 1.38
C GLN A 219 -12.04 12.59 2.54
N ALA A 220 -11.85 13.12 3.76
CA ALA A 220 -11.55 12.31 4.93
C ALA A 220 -12.68 11.36 5.29
N ARG A 221 -13.95 11.78 5.17
CA ARG A 221 -15.09 10.89 5.46
C ARG A 221 -15.10 9.66 4.56
N VAL A 222 -14.87 9.83 3.27
CA VAL A 222 -14.84 8.71 2.30
C VAL A 222 -13.72 7.72 2.65
N ILE A 223 -12.54 8.23 3.02
CA ILE A 223 -11.40 7.42 3.46
C ILE A 223 -11.74 6.64 4.74
N LEU A 224 -12.40 7.27 5.72
CA LEU A 224 -12.78 6.61 6.97
C LEU A 224 -13.86 5.54 6.77
N GLU A 225 -14.80 5.75 5.86
CA GLU A 225 -15.80 4.74 5.47
C GLU A 225 -15.12 3.51 4.83
N ALA A 226 -14.11 3.71 4.01
CA ALA A 226 -13.29 2.63 3.45
C ALA A 226 -12.48 1.91 4.52
N LEU A 227 -11.86 2.62 5.46
CA LEU A 227 -11.13 2.04 6.58
C LEU A 227 -12.03 1.23 7.54
N LYS A 228 -13.33 1.53 7.64
CA LYS A 228 -14.28 0.66 8.35
C LYS A 228 -14.55 -0.63 7.57
N THR A 229 -14.79 -0.49 6.26
CA THR A 229 -15.33 -1.55 5.41
C THR A 229 -14.25 -2.53 4.95
N TYR A 230 -13.15 -2.01 4.44
CA TYR A 230 -12.04 -2.77 3.87
C TYR A 230 -10.81 -2.74 4.78
N GLY A 231 -10.64 -1.72 5.61
CA GLY A 231 -9.49 -1.60 6.49
C GLY A 231 -8.20 -1.26 5.73
N MET A 232 -7.07 -1.58 6.35
CA MET A 232 -5.73 -1.31 5.84
C MET A 232 -4.76 -2.43 6.19
N ILE A 233 -3.74 -2.62 5.35
CA ILE A 233 -2.75 -3.69 5.44
C ILE A 233 -1.39 -3.11 5.83
N VAL A 234 -0.73 -3.71 6.83
CA VAL A 234 0.68 -3.41 7.15
C VAL A 234 1.53 -3.82 5.95
N ALA A 235 2.06 -2.84 5.22
CA ALA A 235 2.75 -3.09 3.96
C ALA A 235 4.26 -2.82 4.04
N ASP A 236 4.68 -1.89 4.90
CA ASP A 236 6.09 -1.52 5.04
C ASP A 236 6.46 -1.07 6.45
N ASN A 237 7.77 -1.00 6.70
CA ASN A 237 8.35 -0.29 7.82
C ASN A 237 8.55 1.19 7.48
N GLY A 238 7.86 2.05 8.24
CA GLY A 238 7.87 3.50 8.05
C GLY A 238 7.25 4.22 9.25
N SER A 239 6.84 5.46 9.07
CA SER A 239 6.15 6.20 10.14
C SER A 239 4.81 5.56 10.48
N SER A 240 4.62 5.18 11.73
CA SER A 240 3.39 4.48 12.15
C SER A 240 2.12 5.29 11.88
N TRP A 241 1.11 4.59 11.37
CA TRP A 241 -0.23 5.11 11.00
C TRP A 241 -0.27 5.97 9.73
N PHE A 242 0.77 5.93 8.91
CA PHE A 242 0.79 6.66 7.64
C PHE A 242 0.14 5.81 6.56
N ILE A 243 -1.01 6.25 6.05
CA ILE A 243 -1.62 5.74 4.82
C ILE A 243 -1.08 6.54 3.63
N THR A 244 -0.89 5.86 2.50
CA THR A 244 -0.32 6.50 1.29
C THR A 244 -1.38 6.66 0.21
N GLY A 245 -1.17 7.66 -0.63
CA GLY A 245 -2.09 8.01 -1.72
C GLY A 245 -1.34 8.40 -2.98
N ALA A 246 -2.07 8.38 -4.09
CA ALA A 246 -1.54 8.82 -5.36
C ALA A 246 -1.37 10.35 -5.37
N THR A 247 -0.29 10.82 -5.99
CA THR A 247 -0.05 12.26 -6.18
C THR A 247 -1.16 12.90 -7.02
N ASP A 248 -1.85 13.90 -6.46
CA ASP A 248 -2.87 14.65 -7.18
C ASP A 248 -3.08 16.06 -6.60
N SER A 249 -2.94 17.10 -7.42
CA SER A 249 -3.12 18.49 -6.97
C SER A 249 -4.55 18.86 -6.53
N ARG A 250 -5.53 17.98 -6.76
CA ARG A 250 -6.95 18.21 -6.41
C ARG A 250 -7.32 17.73 -5.02
N TRP A 251 -6.40 17.09 -4.29
CA TRP A 251 -6.58 16.81 -2.86
C TRP A 251 -6.91 18.10 -2.09
N ASN A 252 -7.74 17.98 -1.07
CA ASN A 252 -8.10 19.07 -0.18
C ASN A 252 -7.42 18.82 1.17
N ASP A 253 -6.39 19.60 1.49
CA ASP A 253 -5.59 19.37 2.69
C ASP A 253 -6.37 19.68 3.97
N ASP A 254 -7.33 20.61 3.95
CA ASP A 254 -8.23 20.87 5.10
C ASP A 254 -9.13 19.65 5.38
N ASP A 255 -9.56 18.95 4.33
CA ASP A 255 -10.28 17.68 4.49
C ASP A 255 -9.34 16.61 5.05
N LEU A 256 -8.18 16.39 4.42
CA LEU A 256 -7.24 15.33 4.78
C LEU A 256 -6.67 15.50 6.19
N ASP A 257 -6.45 16.74 6.65
CA ASP A 257 -5.95 17.03 8.00
C ASP A 257 -6.88 16.55 9.11
N GLN A 258 -8.18 16.36 8.84
CA GLN A 258 -9.11 15.76 9.80
C GLN A 258 -8.66 14.34 10.20
N LEU A 259 -8.03 13.59 9.31
CA LEU A 259 -7.53 12.23 9.58
C LEU A 259 -6.52 12.22 10.74
N LYS A 260 -5.76 13.31 10.93
CA LYS A 260 -4.77 13.48 12.00
C LYS A 260 -5.40 13.56 13.40
N THR A 261 -6.72 13.59 13.50
CA THR A 261 -7.47 13.52 14.77
C THR A 261 -7.94 12.10 15.12
N VAL A 262 -7.82 11.13 14.20
CA VAL A 262 -8.23 9.73 14.41
C VAL A 262 -7.10 9.00 15.15
N PRO A 263 -7.28 8.62 16.42
CA PRO A 263 -6.22 7.96 17.17
C PRO A 263 -6.04 6.52 16.71
N GLY A 264 -4.82 5.97 16.83
CA GLY A 264 -4.56 4.56 16.57
C GLY A 264 -5.43 3.62 17.43
N SER A 265 -5.86 4.07 18.61
CA SER A 265 -6.81 3.34 19.47
C SER A 265 -8.22 3.20 18.88
N ALA A 266 -8.56 3.94 17.82
CA ALA A 266 -9.78 3.77 17.04
C ALA A 266 -9.73 2.53 16.11
N PHE A 267 -8.55 1.94 15.91
CA PHE A 267 -8.37 0.77 15.07
C PHE A 267 -8.33 -0.52 15.88
N GLU A 268 -8.58 -1.64 15.20
CA GLU A 268 -8.42 -2.99 15.71
C GLU A 268 -7.88 -3.90 14.61
N ALA A 269 -6.99 -4.82 14.98
CA ALA A 269 -6.57 -5.89 14.08
C ALA A 269 -7.67 -6.95 13.97
N VAL A 270 -7.83 -7.52 12.77
CA VAL A 270 -8.78 -8.59 12.48
C VAL A 270 -8.05 -9.83 12.00
N THR A 271 -8.62 -11.01 12.27
CA THR A 271 -8.00 -12.27 11.86
C THR A 271 -8.26 -12.55 10.38
N THR A 272 -7.20 -12.55 9.57
CA THR A 272 -7.25 -12.83 8.12
C THR A 272 -6.48 -14.09 7.71
N GLY A 273 -5.65 -14.65 8.59
CA GLY A 273 -4.85 -15.83 8.31
C GLY A 273 -3.82 -16.12 9.41
N SER A 274 -3.04 -17.17 9.23
CA SER A 274 -1.93 -17.51 10.12
C SER A 274 -0.65 -16.75 9.74
N ILE A 275 0.20 -16.51 10.73
CA ILE A 275 1.53 -15.91 10.54
C ILE A 275 2.49 -16.98 10.00
N GLN A 276 3.10 -16.70 8.85
CA GLN A 276 4.20 -17.46 8.24
C GLN A 276 5.55 -16.94 8.75
N ARG A 277 6.58 -17.81 8.81
CA ARG A 277 7.92 -17.50 9.37
C ARG A 277 9.05 -18.17 8.62
#